data_AF-A0A661W5T6-F1
#
_entry.id   AF-A0A661W5T6-F1
#
_cell.length_a   1.000
_cell.length_b   1.000
_cell.length_c   1.000
_cell.angle_alpha   90.00
_cell.angle_beta   90.00
_cell.angle_gamma   90.00
#
_symmetry.space_group_name_H-M   'P 1'
#
loop_
_entity.id
_entity.type
_entity.pdbx_description
1 polymer ?
#
loop_
_entity_poly.entity_id
_entity_poly.type
_entity_poly.pdbx_seq_one_letter_code
_entity_poly.pdbx_strand_id
1 'polypeptide(L)' 'MAVARPRKKKWIPKDLKEGAFTRWCEAQGYGGVTEACIMKGLAAGGTIAKQANLARTFRRIAEKRKKGRA' A
#
# COMPACT_ATOMS: atom_id res chain seq x y z
N MET A 1 -10.98 10.05 35.72
CA MET A 1 -11.23 10.64 34.38
C MET A 1 -10.66 9.71 33.32
N ALA A 2 -11.51 9.10 32.48
CA ALA A 2 -11.04 8.25 31.40
C ALA A 2 -10.37 9.12 30.33
N VAL A 3 -9.04 9.04 30.22
CA VAL A 3 -8.28 9.73 29.16
C VAL A 3 -8.76 9.21 27.82
N ALA A 4 -9.41 10.09 27.05
CA ALA A 4 -9.81 9.82 25.68
C ALA A 4 -8.56 9.49 24.86
N ARG A 5 -8.37 8.20 24.52
CA ARG A 5 -7.25 7.76 23.70
C ARG A 5 -7.32 8.50 22.35
N PRO A 6 -6.23 9.15 21.87
CA PRO A 6 -6.25 9.88 20.62
C PRO A 6 -6.70 8.95 19.49
N ARG A 7 -7.72 9.36 18.74
CA ARG A 7 -8.22 8.58 17.60
C ARG A 7 -7.06 8.41 16.62
N LYS A 8 -6.66 7.15 16.40
CA LYS A 8 -5.53 6.80 15.53
C LYS A 8 -5.72 7.50 14.18
N LYS A 9 -4.80 8.41 13.84
CA LYS A 9 -4.80 9.13 12.56
C LYS A 9 -4.82 8.08 11.45
N LYS A 10 -5.82 8.12 10.55
CA LYS A 10 -5.90 7.20 9.41
C LYS A 10 -4.65 7.41 8.57
N TRP A 11 -3.69 6.48 8.70
CA TRP A 11 -2.40 6.54 8.03
C TRP A 11 -2.51 6.25 6.53
N ILE A 12 -3.61 5.63 6.10
CA ILE A 12 -3.93 5.40 4.70
C ILE A 12 -4.57 6.68 4.15
N PRO A 13 -3.97 7.33 3.14
CA PRO A 13 -4.57 8.48 2.48
C PRO A 13 -5.89 8.07 1.82
N LYS A 14 -6.98 8.80 2.09
CA LYS A 14 -8.28 8.59 1.41
C LYS A 14 -8.22 8.85 -0.09
N ASP A 15 -7.23 9.63 -0.52
CA ASP A 15 -7.03 10.05 -1.90
C ASP A 15 -6.39 8.96 -2.78
N LEU A 16 -6.01 7.82 -2.18
CA LEU A 16 -5.51 6.70 -2.96
C LEU A 16 -6.69 6.01 -3.64
N LYS A 17 -6.92 6.36 -4.92
CA LYS A 17 -7.89 5.67 -5.77
C LYS A 17 -7.50 4.19 -5.83
N GLU A 18 -8.36 3.33 -5.30
CA GLU A 18 -8.13 1.88 -5.27
C GLU A 18 -7.83 1.39 -6.69
N GLY A 19 -6.76 0.60 -6.85
CA GLY A 19 -6.34 0.07 -8.15
C GLY A 19 -5.54 1.03 -9.04
N ALA A 20 -5.31 2.29 -8.66
CA ALA A 20 -4.45 3.18 -9.47
C ALA A 20 -3.02 2.64 -9.63
N PHE A 21 -2.47 2.07 -8.54
CA PHE A 21 -1.16 1.41 -8.59
C PHE A 21 -1.19 0.10 -9.39
N THR A 22 -2.28 -0.66 -9.27
CA THR A 22 -2.48 -1.90 -10.05
C THR A 22 -2.50 -1.61 -11.54
N ARG A 23 -3.28 -0.60 -11.97
CA ARG A 23 -3.30 -0.14 -13.36
C ARG A 23 -1.93 0.29 -13.86
N TRP A 24 -1.15 0.98 -13.03
CA TRP A 24 0.21 1.36 -13.37
C TRP A 24 1.10 0.12 -13.54
N CYS A 25 1.00 -0.86 -12.64
CA CYS A 25 1.70 -2.14 -12.78
C CYS A 25 1.31 -2.89 -14.06
N GLU A 26 0.01 -2.96 -14.37
CA GLU A 26 -0.51 -3.59 -15.59
C GLU A 26 -0.01 -2.89 -16.84
N ALA A 27 0.02 -1.55 -16.84
CA ALA A 27 0.60 -0.76 -17.94
C ALA A 27 2.11 -0.98 -18.12
N GLN A 28 2.81 -1.41 -17.07
CA GLN A 28 4.22 -1.80 -17.13
C GLN A 28 4.43 -3.28 -17.51
N GLY A 29 3.35 -4.03 -17.78
CA GLY A 29 3.38 -5.45 -18.17
C GLY A 29 3.39 -6.43 -16.99
N TYR A 30 3.14 -5.97 -15.75
CA TYR A 30 3.01 -6.86 -14.60
C TYR A 30 1.57 -7.35 -14.46
N GLY A 31 1.36 -8.63 -14.18
CA GLY A 31 0.04 -9.21 -13.87
C GLY A 31 -0.55 -8.80 -12.52
N GLY A 32 -0.18 -7.63 -12.00
CA GLY A 32 -0.64 -7.09 -10.72
C GLY A 32 0.46 -6.42 -9.89
N VAL A 33 0.16 -6.20 -8.62
CA VAL A 33 1.03 -5.50 -7.66
C VAL A 33 2.13 -6.43 -7.13
N THR A 34 3.10 -6.71 -7.98
CA THR A 34 4.29 -7.53 -7.69
C THR A 34 5.40 -6.72 -7.05
N GLU A 35 6.35 -7.40 -6.41
CA GLU A 35 7.51 -6.74 -5.77
C GLU A 35 8.37 -5.97 -6.78
N ALA A 36 8.55 -6.53 -7.98
CA ALA A 36 9.24 -5.85 -9.08
C ALA A 36 8.53 -4.56 -9.51
N CYS A 37 7.19 -4.58 -9.58
CA CYS A 37 6.43 -3.36 -9.86
C CYS A 37 6.57 -2.33 -8.73
N ILE A 38 6.53 -2.77 -7.47
CA ILE A 38 6.74 -1.89 -6.30
C ILE A 38 8.10 -1.22 -6.36
N MET A 39 9.17 -1.94 -6.71
CA MET A 39 10.51 -1.37 -6.86
C MET A 39 10.59 -0.35 -8.00
N LYS A 40 10.02 -0.66 -9.17
CA LYS A 40 9.94 0.32 -10.27
C LYS A 40 9.11 1.55 -9.87
N GLY A 41 8.00 1.35 -9.16
CA GLY A 41 7.15 2.43 -8.69
C GLY A 41 7.82 3.32 -7.65
N LEU A 42 8.67 2.74 -6.80
CA LEU A 42 9.54 3.49 -5.88
C LEU A 42 10.57 4.33 -6.64
N ALA A 43 11.14 3.78 -7.72
CA ALA A 43 12.10 4.48 -8.57
C ALA A 43 11.46 5.62 -9.40
N ALA A 44 10.18 5.48 -9.79
CA ALA A 44 9.46 6.48 -10.58
C ALA A 44 9.18 7.80 -9.82
N GLY A 45 9.25 7.79 -8.48
CA GLY A 45 9.03 8.98 -7.66
C GLY A 45 7.58 9.46 -7.59
N GLY A 46 7.36 10.59 -6.89
CA GLY A 46 6.07 11.27 -6.81
C GLY A 46 4.92 10.44 -6.20
N THR A 47 3.75 10.52 -6.81
CA THR A 47 2.53 9.83 -6.36
C THR A 47 2.66 8.30 -6.49
N ILE A 48 3.35 7.82 -7.52
CA ILE A 48 3.58 6.38 -7.75
C ILE A 48 4.45 5.79 -6.64
N ALA A 49 5.49 6.50 -6.18
CA ALA A 49 6.33 6.04 -5.07
C ALA A 49 5.55 5.94 -3.74
N LYS A 50 4.63 6.88 -3.48
CA LYS A 50 3.72 6.82 -2.30
C LYS A 50 2.81 5.59 -2.37
N GLN A 51 2.25 5.33 -3.55
CA GLN A 51 1.42 4.16 -3.80
C GLN A 51 2.20 2.84 -3.66
N ALA A 52 3.43 2.79 -4.17
CA ALA A 52 4.31 1.63 -4.04
C ALA A 52 4.65 1.32 -2.56
N ASN A 53 4.97 2.35 -1.77
CA ASN A 53 5.18 2.20 -0.33
C ASN A 53 3.93 1.68 0.40
N LEU A 54 2.74 2.17 0.03
CA LEU A 54 1.48 1.68 0.56
C LEU A 54 1.25 0.21 0.18
N ALA A 55 1.44 -0.15 -1.09
CA ALA A 55 1.33 -1.53 -1.57
C ALA A 55 2.25 -2.49 -0.80
N ARG A 56 3.53 -2.10 -0.59
CA ARG A 56 4.48 -2.84 0.23
C ARG A 56 3.98 -3.04 1.66
N THR A 57 3.41 -1.99 2.24
CA THR A 57 2.89 -2.02 3.61
C THR A 57 1.62 -2.87 3.72
N PHE A 58 0.71 -2.79 2.74
CA PHE A 58 -0.48 -3.62 2.68
C PHE A 58 -0.14 -5.10 2.55
N ARG A 59 0.86 -5.48 1.73
CA ARG A 59 1.34 -6.87 1.70
C ARG A 59 1.82 -7.32 3.07
N ARG A 60 2.65 -6.53 3.75
CA ARG A 60 3.14 -6.85 5.11
C ARG A 60 2.00 -7.00 6.12
N ILE A 61 0.96 -6.17 6.03
CA ILE A 61 -0.22 -6.25 6.89
C ILE A 61 -1.06 -7.50 6.56
N ALA A 62 -1.24 -7.81 5.28
CA ALA A 62 -1.96 -9.00 4.82
C ALA A 62 -1.27 -10.28 5.31
N GLU A 63 0.06 -10.35 5.17
CA GLU A 63 0.89 -11.44 5.71
C GLU A 63 0.74 -11.58 7.23
N LYS A 64 0.81 -10.46 7.98
CA LYS A 64 0.58 -10.46 9.43
C LYS A 64 -0.84 -10.93 9.80
N ARG A 65 -1.86 -10.52 9.05
CA ARG A 65 -3.24 -10.97 9.27
C ARG A 65 -3.42 -12.47 9.00
N LYS A 66 -2.73 -13.00 7.99
CA LYS A 66 -2.75 -14.44 7.68
C LYS A 66 -2.10 -15.25 8.79
N LYS A 67 -1.00 -14.74 9.37
CA LYS A 67 -0.28 -15.39 10.48
C LYS A 67 -1.02 -15.35 11.83
N GLY A 68 -1.85 -14.32 12.08
CA GLY A 68 -2.65 -14.21 13.30
C GLY A 68 -3.98 -14.98 13.28
N ARG A 69 -4.28 -15.67 12.18
CA ARG A 69 -5.49 -16.50 12.02
C ARG A 69 -5.16 -18.01 12.01
N ALA A 70 -3.91 -18.36 12.32
CA ALA A 70 -3.41 -19.72 12.46
C ALA A 70 -3.28 -20.07 13.95
#